data_AF-A0A7C9KIB2-F1
#
_entry.id   AF-A0A7C9KIB2-F1
#
_cell.length_a   1.000
_cell.length_b   1.000
_cell.length_c   1.000
_cell.angle_alpha   90.00
_cell.angle_beta   90.00
_cell.angle_gamma   90.00
#
_symmetry.space_group_name_H-M   'P 1'
#
loop_
_entity.id
_entity.type
_entity.pdbx_description
1 polymer ?
#
loop_
_entity_poly.entity_id
_entity_poly.type
_entity_poly.pdbx_seq_one_letter_code
_entity_poly.pdbx_strand_id
1 'polypeptide(L)'
;MFCEEKVAQMAAYLLHKRGGCMAYLKLMKLLYLADRVSMNDYGYPITGDRMVSMPRGPVLSQTLNLITGDYASDEFGWGAWIKSEKNYEISLKRKDVTRDDFESLSDAELEVLDAIWEQFGHMSRFDIVEYTHKHCTEWQDPGGSSYPISPSSVFIAVGKSPEVAEKLARELIERQQLDCFLQGLR
;
A
#
# COMPACT_ATOMS: atom_id res chain seq x y z
N MET A 1 -2.96 -12.64 -1.04
CA MET A 1 -2.62 -12.52 0.40
C MET A 1 -1.60 -11.39 0.61
N PHE A 2 -1.47 -10.83 1.82
CA PHE A 2 -0.41 -9.88 2.16
C PHE A 2 0.98 -10.52 2.04
N CYS A 3 1.94 -9.82 1.44
CA CYS A 3 3.32 -10.27 1.28
C CYS A 3 4.27 -9.17 1.76
N GLU A 4 4.89 -9.38 2.93
CA GLU A 4 5.77 -8.39 3.55
C GLU A 4 6.93 -7.98 2.64
N GLU A 5 7.61 -8.95 2.03
CA GLU A 5 8.74 -8.70 1.11
C GLU A 5 8.33 -7.81 -0.07
N LYS A 6 7.19 -8.12 -0.71
CA LYS A 6 6.66 -7.31 -1.82
C LYS A 6 6.40 -5.87 -1.36
N VAL A 7 5.73 -5.68 -0.23
CA VAL A 7 5.44 -4.34 0.31
C VAL A 7 6.71 -3.59 0.69
N ALA A 8 7.70 -4.28 1.25
CA ALA A 8 9.01 -3.70 1.56
C ALA A 8 9.74 -3.23 0.29
N GLN A 9 9.68 -4.00 -0.80
CA GLN A 9 10.23 -3.61 -2.09
C GLN A 9 9.47 -2.43 -2.72
N MET A 10 8.13 -2.40 -2.65
CA MET A 10 7.34 -1.23 -3.09
C MET A 10 7.75 0.03 -2.33
N ALA A 11 7.88 -0.08 -1.00
CA ALA A 11 8.33 0.99 -0.13
C ALA A 11 9.73 1.48 -0.50
N ALA A 12 10.66 0.55 -0.71
CA ALA A 12 12.02 0.85 -1.09
C ALA A 12 12.10 1.52 -2.47
N TYR A 13 11.31 1.07 -3.44
CA TYR A 13 11.23 1.67 -4.76
C TYR A 13 10.82 3.15 -4.70
N LEU A 14 9.74 3.46 -3.99
CA LEU A 14 9.25 4.84 -3.83
C LEU A 14 10.22 5.71 -3.02
N LEU A 15 10.89 5.15 -2.00
CA LEU A 15 11.94 5.85 -1.27
C LEU A 15 13.13 6.16 -2.18
N HIS A 16 13.57 5.23 -3.01
CA HIS A 16 14.65 5.45 -3.97
C HIS A 16 14.31 6.61 -4.91
N LYS A 17 13.11 6.62 -5.49
CA LYS A 17 12.62 7.72 -6.34
C LYS A 17 12.63 9.10 -5.64
N ARG A 18 12.44 9.15 -4.32
CA ARG A 18 12.52 10.40 -3.52
C ARG A 18 13.95 10.87 -3.25
N GLY A 19 14.96 10.00 -3.36
CA GLY A 19 16.32 10.25 -2.87
C GLY A 19 16.64 9.57 -1.53
N GLY A 20 15.84 8.57 -1.13
CA GLY A 20 16.17 7.59 -0.09
C GLY A 20 15.53 7.84 1.28
N CYS A 21 14.83 8.94 1.50
CA CYS A 21 14.15 9.23 2.78
C CYS A 21 12.84 10.00 2.56
N MET A 22 11.79 9.64 3.31
CA MET A 22 10.57 10.44 3.40
C MET A 22 9.80 10.20 4.69
N ALA A 23 8.81 11.07 4.94
CA ALA A 23 7.80 10.84 5.97
C ALA A 23 7.07 9.52 5.74
N TYR A 24 6.95 8.66 6.75
CA TYR A 24 6.19 7.42 6.59
C TYR A 24 4.72 7.70 6.24
N LEU A 25 4.18 8.83 6.72
CA LEU A 25 2.81 9.26 6.40
C LEU A 25 2.65 9.47 4.90
N LYS A 26 3.64 10.06 4.22
CA LYS A 26 3.62 10.24 2.77
C LYS A 26 3.73 8.88 2.08
N LEU A 27 4.68 8.05 2.49
CA LEU A 27 4.85 6.72 1.88
C LEU A 27 3.56 5.90 1.98
N MET A 28 2.91 5.90 3.14
CA MET A 28 1.66 5.19 3.38
C MET A 28 0.56 5.61 2.38
N LYS A 29 0.47 6.91 2.05
CA LYS A 29 -0.49 7.37 1.05
C LYS A 29 -0.14 6.93 -0.37
N LEU A 30 1.13 6.93 -0.73
CA LEU A 30 1.58 6.45 -2.03
C LEU A 30 1.29 4.96 -2.20
N LEU A 31 1.58 4.14 -1.17
CA LEU A 31 1.30 2.70 -1.20
C LEU A 31 -0.21 2.41 -1.29
N TYR A 32 -1.03 3.12 -0.50
CA TYR A 32 -2.49 2.98 -0.59
C TYR A 32 -3.03 3.35 -1.98
N LEU A 33 -2.54 4.45 -2.57
CA LEU A 33 -2.95 4.86 -3.91
C LEU A 33 -2.48 3.88 -4.99
N ALA A 34 -1.31 3.25 -4.83
CA ALA A 34 -0.84 2.21 -5.74
C ALA A 34 -1.78 1.00 -5.75
N ASP A 35 -2.22 0.53 -4.58
CA ASP A 35 -3.24 -0.52 -4.52
C ASP A 35 -4.55 -0.08 -5.14
N ARG A 36 -4.97 1.16 -4.90
CA ARG A 36 -6.22 1.72 -5.46
C ARG A 36 -6.19 1.74 -6.99
N VAL A 37 -5.06 2.12 -7.60
CA VAL A 37 -4.84 2.08 -9.05
C VAL A 37 -4.83 0.63 -9.55
N SER A 38 -4.08 -0.25 -8.90
CA SER A 38 -4.04 -1.68 -9.27
C SER A 38 -5.41 -2.35 -9.20
N MET A 39 -6.23 -2.01 -8.20
CA MET A 39 -7.61 -2.47 -8.13
C MET A 39 -8.43 -1.96 -9.32
N ASN A 40 -8.28 -0.70 -9.72
CA ASN A 40 -8.99 -0.19 -10.89
C ASN A 40 -8.60 -0.91 -12.19
N ASP A 41 -7.31 -1.13 -12.39
CA ASP A 41 -6.73 -1.54 -13.66
C ASP A 41 -6.71 -3.07 -13.81
N TYR A 42 -6.40 -3.78 -12.73
CA TYR A 42 -6.19 -5.24 -12.72
C TYR A 42 -7.20 -6.01 -11.87
N GLY A 43 -8.04 -5.33 -11.08
CA GLY A 43 -9.06 -5.96 -10.24
C GLY A 43 -8.52 -6.52 -8.92
N TYR A 44 -7.26 -6.27 -8.56
CA TYR A 44 -6.68 -6.68 -7.28
C TYR A 44 -5.61 -5.68 -6.80
N PRO A 45 -5.42 -5.51 -5.48
CA PRO A 45 -4.35 -4.69 -4.92
C PRO A 45 -2.98 -5.39 -5.09
N ILE A 46 -1.90 -4.60 -5.10
CA ILE A 46 -0.52 -5.09 -5.19
C ILE A 46 -0.10 -5.70 -3.85
N THR A 47 -0.39 -4.99 -2.75
CA THR A 47 0.12 -5.32 -1.41
C THR A 47 -0.61 -6.52 -0.81
N GLY A 48 -1.88 -6.71 -1.17
CA GLY A 48 -2.78 -7.65 -0.50
C GLY A 48 -3.07 -7.29 0.98
N ASP A 49 -2.74 -6.07 1.42
CA ASP A 49 -2.94 -5.60 2.78
C ASP A 49 -4.41 -5.26 3.05
N ARG A 50 -4.78 -5.22 4.33
CA ARG A 50 -6.07 -4.76 4.80
C ARG A 50 -6.10 -3.24 4.82
N MET A 51 -6.96 -2.68 3.99
CA MET A 51 -7.25 -1.25 3.92
C MET A 51 -8.16 -0.81 5.07
N VAL A 52 -7.80 0.28 5.74
CA VAL A 52 -8.60 0.88 6.81
C VAL A 52 -8.59 2.40 6.71
N SER A 53 -9.69 3.03 7.12
CA SER A 53 -9.78 4.46 7.33
C SER A 53 -9.14 4.83 8.67
N MET A 54 -8.29 5.85 8.66
CA MET A 54 -7.69 6.47 9.85
C MET A 54 -7.92 7.99 9.85
N PRO A 55 -7.68 8.70 10.96
CA PRO A 55 -7.91 10.15 11.04
C PRO A 55 -7.18 10.97 9.97
N ARG A 56 -5.99 10.52 9.55
CA ARG A 56 -5.20 11.17 8.48
C ARG A 56 -5.45 10.54 7.10
N GLY A 57 -6.60 9.92 6.88
CA GLY A 57 -7.01 9.30 5.62
C GLY A 57 -6.82 7.78 5.60
N PRO A 58 -7.00 7.13 4.44
CA PRO A 58 -6.90 5.68 4.32
C PRO A 58 -5.45 5.18 4.45
N VAL A 59 -5.28 3.98 5.00
CA VAL A 59 -3.98 3.35 5.22
C VAL A 59 -4.04 1.84 4.99
N LEU A 60 -2.87 1.25 4.81
CA LEU A 60 -2.64 -0.19 4.78
C LEU A 60 -2.20 -0.64 6.18
N SER A 61 -3.04 -1.44 6.85
CA SER A 61 -2.94 -1.66 8.30
C SER A 61 -1.75 -2.53 8.72
N GLN A 62 -1.43 -3.61 8.00
CA GLN A 62 -0.26 -4.44 8.35
C GLN A 62 1.04 -3.70 8.07
N THR A 63 1.09 -2.96 6.95
CA THR A 63 2.20 -2.06 6.62
C THR A 63 2.41 -1.00 7.69
N LEU A 64 1.33 -0.43 8.25
CA LEU A 64 1.45 0.51 9.35
C LEU A 64 2.07 -0.15 10.58
N ASN A 65 1.64 -1.36 10.92
CA ASN A 65 2.19 -2.10 12.05
C ASN A 65 3.69 -2.43 11.87
N LEU A 66 4.13 -2.69 10.64
CA LEU A 66 5.56 -2.86 10.30
C LEU A 66 6.36 -1.57 10.52
N ILE A 67 5.78 -0.41 10.17
CA ILE A 67 6.41 0.90 10.37
C ILE A 67 6.52 1.24 11.86
N THR A 68 5.49 0.96 12.66
CA THR A 68 5.44 1.28 14.10
C THR A 68 6.20 0.29 14.97
N GLY A 69 6.63 -0.84 14.41
CA GLY A 69 7.38 -1.88 15.13
C GLY A 69 6.50 -2.82 15.94
N ASP A 70 5.22 -2.93 15.59
CA ASP A 70 4.26 -3.80 16.27
C ASP A 70 4.36 -5.27 15.82
N TYR A 71 5.17 -5.57 14.80
CA TYR A 71 5.48 -6.92 14.32
C TYR A 71 6.99 -7.14 14.17
N ALA A 72 7.43 -8.37 14.44
CA ALA A 72 8.74 -8.83 14.01
C ALA A 72 8.73 -8.95 12.48
N SER A 73 9.66 -8.26 11.83
CA SER A 73 9.84 -8.31 10.38
C SER A 73 10.51 -9.62 9.97
N ASP A 74 10.06 -10.18 8.85
CA ASP A 74 10.72 -11.32 8.21
C ASP A 74 12.17 -10.99 7.81
N GLU A 75 13.03 -12.02 7.68
CA GLU A 75 14.46 -11.87 7.35
C GLU A 75 14.70 -11.04 6.08
N PHE A 76 13.83 -11.22 5.08
CA PHE A 76 13.86 -10.50 3.79
C PHE A 76 12.76 -9.42 3.68
N GLY A 77 12.02 -9.20 4.76
CA GLY A 77 10.86 -8.32 4.83
C GLY A 77 11.21 -6.85 5.05
N TRP A 78 10.29 -6.10 5.67
CA TRP A 78 10.37 -4.65 5.89
C TRP A 78 11.72 -4.19 6.44
N GLY A 79 12.22 -4.88 7.47
CA GLY A 79 13.47 -4.58 8.14
C GLY A 79 14.71 -4.83 7.30
N ALA A 80 14.66 -5.63 6.22
CA ALA A 80 15.77 -5.79 5.29
C ALA A 80 15.97 -4.55 4.42
N TRP A 81 14.88 -3.88 4.06
CA TRP A 81 14.85 -2.77 3.11
C TRP A 81 14.82 -1.40 3.77
N ILE A 82 14.07 -1.26 4.86
CA ILE A 82 13.67 0.02 5.44
C ILE A 82 14.23 0.16 6.86
N LYS A 83 14.62 1.38 7.23
CA LYS A 83 14.94 1.75 8.60
C LYS A 83 14.10 2.93 9.07
N SER A 84 13.70 2.88 10.33
CA SER A 84 13.02 3.99 11.01
C SER A 84 14.00 5.12 11.34
N GLU A 85 13.56 6.35 11.13
CA GLU A 85 14.32 7.57 11.41
C GLU A 85 13.60 8.43 12.46
N LYS A 86 14.27 9.49 12.93
CA LYS A 86 13.62 10.50 13.77
C LYS A 86 12.55 11.27 12.99
N ASN A 87 11.70 12.02 13.70
CA ASN A 87 10.71 12.94 13.11
C ASN A 87 9.67 12.27 12.17
N TYR A 88 9.29 11.03 12.47
CA TYR A 88 8.30 10.28 11.70
C TYR A 88 8.74 10.02 10.25
N GLU A 89 10.04 9.84 10.04
CA GLU A 89 10.63 9.52 8.75
C GLU A 89 11.10 8.07 8.72
N ILE A 90 11.26 7.58 7.49
CA ILE A 90 11.80 6.27 7.18
C ILE A 90 12.75 6.43 5.99
N SER A 91 13.79 5.63 5.97
CA SER A 91 14.79 5.68 4.90
C SER A 91 15.19 4.30 4.42
N LEU A 92 15.80 4.26 3.25
CA LEU A 92 16.43 3.04 2.73
C LEU A 92 17.59 2.61 3.63
N LYS A 93 17.68 1.30 3.89
CA LYS A 93 18.88 0.70 4.49
C LYS A 93 20.07 0.73 3.53
N ARG A 94 19.83 0.43 2.25
CA ARG A 94 20.84 0.44 1.18
C ARG A 94 20.49 1.51 0.15
N LYS A 95 21.44 2.38 -0.18
CA LYS A 95 21.22 3.49 -1.15
C LYS A 95 21.40 3.06 -2.60
N ASP A 96 22.29 2.12 -2.84
CA ASP A 96 22.64 1.62 -4.17
C ASP A 96 21.72 0.45 -4.55
N VAL A 97 20.42 0.74 -4.64
CA VAL A 97 19.42 -0.20 -5.15
C VAL A 97 19.21 0.04 -6.65
N THR A 98 19.01 -1.05 -7.37
CA THR A 98 18.80 -1.10 -8.81
C THR A 98 17.47 -1.79 -9.11
N ARG A 99 17.03 -1.77 -10.38
CA ARG A 99 15.82 -2.49 -10.81
C ARG A 99 15.86 -3.97 -10.43
N ASP A 100 17.04 -4.58 -10.52
CA ASP A 100 17.25 -6.01 -10.28
C ASP A 100 17.10 -6.39 -8.80
N ASP A 101 17.23 -5.43 -7.87
CA ASP A 101 16.98 -5.69 -6.45
C ASP A 101 15.47 -5.91 -6.17
N PHE A 102 14.56 -5.45 -7.04
CA PHE A 102 13.10 -5.51 -6.83
C PHE A 102 12.45 -6.75 -7.48
N GLU A 103 12.98 -7.95 -7.17
CA GLU A 103 12.59 -9.22 -7.81
C GLU A 103 11.14 -9.65 -7.50
N SER A 104 10.57 -9.21 -6.38
CA SER A 104 9.18 -9.52 -6.02
C SER A 104 8.17 -8.63 -6.74
N LEU A 105 8.64 -7.59 -7.46
CA LEU A 105 7.80 -6.67 -8.24
C LEU A 105 7.86 -6.99 -9.73
N SER A 106 6.69 -7.30 -10.29
CA SER A 106 6.50 -7.40 -11.73
C SER A 106 6.61 -6.03 -12.41
N ASP A 107 6.83 -6.03 -13.73
CA ASP A 107 6.93 -4.79 -14.50
C ASP A 107 5.63 -3.98 -14.45
N ALA A 108 4.47 -4.63 -14.49
CA ALA A 108 3.17 -3.97 -14.35
C ALA A 108 2.99 -3.29 -12.98
N GLU A 109 3.50 -3.89 -11.90
CA GLU A 109 3.47 -3.29 -10.56
C GLU A 109 4.41 -2.08 -10.47
N LEU A 110 5.57 -2.14 -11.12
CA LEU A 110 6.47 -0.99 -11.21
C LEU A 110 5.89 0.16 -12.04
N GLU A 111 5.22 -0.13 -13.14
CA GLU A 111 4.51 0.88 -13.94
C GLU A 111 3.47 1.62 -13.10
N VAL A 112 2.73 0.91 -12.24
CA VAL A 112 1.80 1.54 -11.29
C VAL A 112 2.56 2.42 -10.29
N LEU A 113 3.66 1.96 -9.71
CA LEU A 113 4.46 2.75 -8.78
C LEU A 113 5.07 3.99 -9.44
N ASP A 114 5.49 3.89 -10.69
CA ASP A 114 5.99 5.00 -11.48
C ASP A 114 4.88 6.04 -11.74
N ALA A 115 3.70 5.61 -12.17
CA ALA A 115 2.56 6.50 -12.36
C ALA A 115 2.17 7.22 -11.06
N ILE A 116 2.13 6.50 -9.93
CA ILE A 116 1.89 7.08 -8.60
C ILE A 116 2.97 8.09 -8.23
N TRP A 117 4.22 7.79 -8.51
CA TRP A 117 5.33 8.70 -8.22
C TRP A 117 5.28 9.96 -9.08
N GLU A 118 5.03 9.83 -10.38
CA GLU A 118 4.89 10.98 -11.28
C GLU A 118 3.74 11.89 -10.85
N GLN A 119 2.60 11.30 -10.49
CA GLN A 119 1.41 12.07 -10.12
C GLN A 119 1.49 12.69 -8.72
N PHE A 120 2.07 12.01 -7.72
CA PHE A 120 1.99 12.42 -6.31
C PHE A 120 3.35 12.65 -5.64
N GLY A 121 4.45 12.28 -6.28
CA GLY A 121 5.81 12.35 -5.72
C GLY A 121 6.25 13.76 -5.36
N HIS A 122 5.71 14.78 -6.03
CA HIS A 122 5.97 16.20 -5.74
C HIS A 122 5.22 16.73 -4.51
N MET A 123 4.12 16.10 -4.09
CA MET A 123 3.27 16.56 -2.99
C MET A 123 3.95 16.48 -1.62
N SER A 124 3.62 17.39 -0.71
CA SER A 124 4.02 17.30 0.70
C SER A 124 3.26 16.17 1.42
N ARG A 125 3.70 15.82 2.65
CA ARG A 125 3.01 14.82 3.47
C ARG A 125 1.58 15.24 3.86
N PHE A 126 1.29 16.54 3.87
CA PHE A 126 -0.03 17.06 4.21
C PHE A 126 -0.89 17.27 2.96
N ASP A 127 -0.30 17.68 1.84
CA ASP A 127 -1.03 17.84 0.57
C ASP A 127 -1.60 16.49 0.12
N ILE A 128 -0.82 15.40 0.24
CA ILE A 128 -1.31 14.07 -0.12
C ILE A 128 -2.37 13.55 0.87
N VAL A 129 -2.34 13.98 2.13
CA VAL A 129 -3.42 13.66 3.09
C VAL A 129 -4.70 14.34 2.66
N GLU A 130 -4.68 15.64 2.38
CA GLU A 130 -5.82 16.40 1.88
C GLU A 130 -6.36 15.81 0.57
N TYR A 131 -5.46 15.44 -0.35
CA TYR A 131 -5.83 14.74 -1.58
C TYR A 131 -6.59 13.45 -1.29
N THR A 132 -6.07 12.58 -0.41
CA THR A 132 -6.75 11.31 -0.10
C THR A 132 -8.09 11.51 0.60
N HIS A 133 -8.25 12.53 1.44
CA HIS A 133 -9.55 12.86 2.04
C HIS A 133 -10.57 13.34 1.00
N LYS A 134 -10.12 14.08 -0.02
CA LYS A 134 -11.00 14.63 -1.06
C LYS A 134 -11.34 13.61 -2.15
N HIS A 135 -10.43 12.71 -2.49
CA HIS A 135 -10.51 11.87 -3.68
C HIS A 135 -10.73 10.38 -3.41
N CYS A 136 -10.48 9.89 -2.19
CA CYS A 136 -10.76 8.51 -1.82
C CYS A 136 -12.13 8.45 -1.13
N THR A 137 -13.21 8.40 -1.92
CA THR A 137 -14.59 8.41 -1.39
C THR A 137 -14.96 7.15 -0.61
N GLU A 138 -14.15 6.09 -0.69
CA GLU A 138 -14.25 4.91 0.16
C GLU A 138 -13.78 5.16 1.61
N TRP A 139 -13.05 6.25 1.86
CA TRP A 139 -12.66 6.65 3.20
C TRP A 139 -13.86 7.21 3.97
N GLN A 140 -14.00 6.78 5.21
CA GLN A 140 -15.02 7.26 6.14
C GLN A 140 -14.33 7.72 7.42
N ASP A 141 -14.77 8.84 8.00
CA ASP A 141 -14.20 9.34 9.25
C ASP A 141 -14.37 8.27 10.35
N PRO A 142 -13.25 7.73 10.89
CA PRO A 142 -13.31 6.67 11.88
C PRO A 142 -13.60 7.19 13.30
N GLY A 143 -13.87 8.48 13.50
CA GLY A 143 -14.19 9.04 14.81
C GLY A 143 -13.06 8.92 15.83
N GLY A 144 -11.80 8.99 15.36
CA GLY A 144 -10.60 8.85 16.20
C GLY A 144 -10.04 7.43 16.35
N SER A 145 -10.69 6.42 15.75
CA SER A 145 -10.20 5.02 15.74
C SER A 145 -9.74 4.60 14.33
N SER A 146 -9.93 3.34 13.98
CA SER A 146 -9.84 2.81 12.62
C SER A 146 -11.17 2.20 12.19
N TYR A 147 -11.50 2.31 10.90
CA TYR A 147 -12.70 1.70 10.31
C TYR A 147 -12.32 0.90 9.05
N PRO A 148 -12.70 -0.38 8.92
CA PRO A 148 -12.33 -1.18 7.75
C PRO A 148 -12.87 -0.60 6.44
N ILE A 149 -12.05 -0.60 5.38
CA ILE A 149 -12.49 -0.28 4.02
C ILE A 149 -12.72 -1.59 3.28
N SER A 150 -13.94 -1.80 2.78
CA SER A 150 -14.26 -3.01 2.00
C SER A 150 -13.73 -2.90 0.56
N PRO A 151 -13.32 -4.00 -0.08
CA PRO A 151 -12.92 -3.97 -1.49
C PRO A 151 -14.00 -3.43 -2.43
N SER A 152 -15.27 -3.76 -2.16
CA SER A 152 -16.42 -3.25 -2.94
C SER A 152 -16.47 -1.72 -2.89
N SER A 153 -16.26 -1.12 -1.71
CA SER A 153 -16.21 0.34 -1.55
C SER A 153 -15.10 0.98 -2.38
N VAL A 154 -13.92 0.36 -2.46
CA VAL A 154 -12.81 0.83 -3.30
C VAL A 154 -13.19 0.75 -4.77
N PHE A 155 -13.75 -0.38 -5.22
CA PHE A 155 -14.18 -0.55 -6.62
C PHE A 155 -15.24 0.47 -7.04
N ILE A 156 -16.21 0.76 -6.17
CA ILE A 156 -17.20 1.82 -6.41
C ILE A 156 -16.49 3.18 -6.50
N ALA A 157 -15.56 3.47 -5.60
CA ALA A 157 -14.84 4.74 -5.56
C ALA A 157 -13.90 4.98 -6.75
N VAL A 158 -13.45 3.92 -7.43
CA VAL A 158 -12.72 4.01 -8.71
C VAL A 158 -13.64 3.95 -9.94
N GLY A 159 -14.96 3.97 -9.74
CA GLY A 159 -15.96 4.15 -10.80
C GLY A 159 -16.59 2.86 -11.35
N LYS A 160 -16.43 1.72 -10.69
CA LYS A 160 -17.17 0.49 -11.06
C LYS A 160 -18.63 0.59 -10.59
N SER A 161 -19.56 -0.03 -11.32
CA SER A 161 -20.96 -0.13 -10.87
C SER A 161 -21.04 -0.99 -9.60
N PRO A 162 -22.08 -0.83 -8.75
CA PRO A 162 -22.26 -1.65 -7.56
C PRO A 162 -22.22 -3.15 -7.86
N GLU A 163 -22.84 -3.61 -8.95
CA GLU A 163 -22.87 -5.02 -9.34
C GLU A 163 -21.48 -5.56 -9.71
N VAL A 164 -20.71 -4.76 -10.45
CA VAL A 164 -19.32 -5.11 -10.84
C VAL A 164 -18.41 -5.08 -9.61
N ALA A 165 -18.54 -4.07 -8.76
CA ALA A 165 -17.78 -3.93 -7.52
C ALA A 165 -17.97 -5.13 -6.59
N GLU A 166 -19.22 -5.57 -6.40
CA GLU A 166 -19.53 -6.75 -5.60
C GLU A 166 -18.97 -8.04 -6.21
N LYS A 167 -19.00 -8.17 -7.54
CA LYS A 167 -18.40 -9.33 -8.21
C LYS A 167 -16.89 -9.38 -8.00
N LEU A 168 -16.18 -8.28 -8.27
CA LEU A 168 -14.73 -8.19 -8.11
C LEU A 168 -14.30 -8.38 -6.64
N ALA A 169 -15.07 -7.81 -5.71
CA ALA A 169 -14.83 -7.98 -4.28
C ALA A 169 -14.93 -9.44 -3.85
N ARG A 170 -15.93 -10.18 -4.34
CA ARG A 170 -16.04 -11.64 -4.08
C ARG A 170 -14.85 -12.41 -4.66
N GLU A 171 -14.51 -12.16 -5.92
CA GLU A 171 -13.36 -12.81 -6.57
C GLU A 171 -12.05 -12.56 -5.80
N LEU A 172 -11.85 -11.34 -5.29
CA LEU A 172 -10.69 -11.00 -4.47
C LEU A 172 -10.68 -11.77 -3.14
N ILE A 173 -11.81 -11.86 -2.45
CA ILE A 173 -11.93 -12.58 -1.17
C ILE A 173 -11.69 -14.08 -1.38
N GLU A 174 -12.29 -14.68 -2.42
CA GLU A 174 -12.10 -16.08 -2.77
C GLU A 174 -10.61 -16.38 -3.04
N ARG A 175 -9.93 -15.51 -3.79
CA ARG A 175 -8.49 -15.63 -4.04
C ARG A 175 -7.68 -15.57 -2.74
N GLN A 176 -8.00 -14.66 -1.84
CA GLN A 176 -7.32 -14.54 -0.54
C GLN A 176 -7.53 -15.80 0.33
N GLN A 177 -8.73 -16.39 0.31
CA GLN A 177 -9.02 -17.63 1.04
C GLN A 177 -8.25 -18.83 0.47
N LEU A 178 -8.15 -18.94 -0.85
CA LEU A 178 -7.37 -19.99 -1.51
C LEU A 178 -5.87 -19.87 -1.19
N ASP A 179 -5.31 -18.66 -1.25
CA ASP A 179 -3.91 -18.42 -0.89
C ASP A 179 -3.63 -18.85 0.57
N CYS A 180 -4.52 -18.46 1.49
CA CYS A 180 -4.41 -18.81 2.91
C CYS A 180 -4.46 -20.33 3.13
N PHE A 181 -5.39 -21.02 2.45
CA PHE A 181 -5.50 -22.47 2.52
C PHE A 181 -4.24 -23.19 2.02
N LEU A 182 -3.70 -22.77 0.88
CA LEU A 182 -2.50 -23.39 0.29
C LEU A 182 -1.25 -23.22 1.15
N GLN A 183 -1.14 -22.12 1.90
CA GLN A 183 -0.04 -21.92 2.84
C GLN A 183 -0.17 -22.76 4.10
N GLY A 184 -1.39 -22.97 4.62
CA GLY A 184 -1.61 -23.87 5.77
C GLY A 184 -1.28 -25.34 5.49
N LEU A 185 -1.04 -25.70 4.22
CA LEU A 185 -0.58 -27.02 3.80
C LEU A 185 0.95 -27.15 3.70
N ARG A 186 1.70 -26.05 3.83
CA ARG A 186 3.18 -26.03 3.84
C ARG A 186 3.71 -26.10 5.26
#